data_AF-A0A1V3WMX8-F1
#
_entry.id   AF-A0A1V3WMX8-F1
#
_cell.length_a   1.000
_cell.length_b   1.000
_cell.length_c   1.000
_cell.angle_alpha   90.00
_cell.angle_beta   90.00
_cell.angle_gamma   90.00
#
_symmetry.space_group_name_H-M   'P 1'
#
loop_
_entity.id
_entity.type
_entity.pdbx_description
1 polymer ?
#
loop_
_entity_poly.entity_id
_entity_poly.type
_entity_poly.pdbx_seq_one_letter_code
_entity_poly.pdbx_strand_id
1 'polypeptide(L)'
;MRGKSLLHRGSLTLEERYYGNARSFSDAQLRDVLPGFREDWTHTDVTAPVYAQSAGWDPVARMQHIDLFTWLRGDILVKADKMTMANSLELRVPFLDPEVFAVASRLPLPAKITRTTTKYALRRALEPIVPAHVLHRPKLGFPVPIRHWLRAGELLEWAYQMVASSGAGHLIDLGAVSRMLDDHRTGASDHSRRLWTVLIFMLWHAIFVEHSVVPQIGEPQYPVQL
;
A
#
# COMPACT_ATOMS: atom_id res chain seq x y z
N MET A 1 -15.18 -7.57 -18.67
CA MET A 1 -14.78 -6.85 -19.91
C MET A 1 -13.47 -6.10 -19.64
N ARG A 2 -12.39 -6.39 -20.38
CA ARG A 2 -11.13 -5.64 -20.28
C ARG A 2 -11.39 -4.17 -20.66
N GLY A 3 -10.84 -3.22 -19.91
CA GLY A 3 -10.97 -1.78 -20.21
C GLY A 3 -12.11 -1.02 -19.52
N LYS A 4 -13.14 -1.69 -18.97
CA LYS A 4 -14.23 -1.00 -18.23
C LYS A 4 -13.72 -0.13 -17.07
N SER A 5 -12.74 -0.63 -16.32
CA SER A 5 -12.07 0.12 -15.23
C SER A 5 -11.21 1.29 -15.74
N LEU A 6 -10.70 1.24 -16.97
CA LEU A 6 -9.97 2.36 -17.57
C LEU A 6 -10.94 3.50 -17.93
N LEU A 7 -12.06 3.17 -18.58
CA LEU A 7 -13.09 4.14 -18.96
C LEU A 7 -13.74 4.79 -17.72
N HIS A 8 -14.08 3.98 -16.72
CA HIS A 8 -14.62 4.49 -15.45
C HIS A 8 -13.63 5.40 -14.72
N ARG A 9 -12.34 5.08 -14.71
CA ARG A 9 -11.33 6.00 -14.13
C ARG A 9 -11.12 7.24 -14.99
N GLY A 10 -11.36 7.17 -16.30
CA GLY A 10 -11.29 8.31 -17.20
C GLY A 10 -12.45 9.30 -17.03
N SER A 11 -13.60 8.84 -16.53
CA SER A 11 -14.76 9.70 -16.25
C SER A 11 -14.74 10.36 -14.87
N LEU A 12 -13.75 10.04 -14.04
CA LEU A 12 -13.60 10.60 -12.70
C LEU A 12 -12.52 11.69 -12.70
N THR A 13 -12.71 12.68 -11.85
CA THR A 13 -11.69 13.68 -11.50
C THR A 13 -10.46 13.00 -10.88
N LEU A 14 -9.35 13.73 -10.77
CA LEU A 14 -8.12 13.20 -10.18
C LEU A 14 -8.36 12.77 -8.73
N GLU A 15 -9.10 13.58 -7.99
CA GLU A 15 -9.43 13.49 -6.58
C GLU A 15 -10.35 12.29 -6.28
N GLU A 16 -11.28 12.01 -7.19
CA GLU A 16 -12.18 10.86 -7.08
C GLU A 16 -11.48 9.53 -7.37
N ARG A 17 -10.45 9.53 -8.23
CA ARG A 17 -9.81 8.28 -8.71
C ARG A 17 -8.44 7.99 -8.14
N TYR A 18 -7.72 9.00 -7.66
CA TYR A 18 -6.35 8.89 -7.15
C TYR A 18 -6.32 9.23 -5.67
N TYR A 19 -6.13 8.20 -4.84
CA TYR A 19 -5.93 8.32 -3.40
C TYR A 19 -4.76 7.44 -2.99
N GLY A 20 -3.71 7.50 -3.82
CA GLY A 20 -2.51 6.68 -3.74
C GLY A 20 -2.68 5.27 -4.31
N ASN A 21 -1.71 4.40 -4.01
CA ASN A 21 -1.74 2.99 -4.41
C ASN A 21 -2.73 2.12 -3.61
N ALA A 22 -3.58 2.72 -2.76
CA ALA A 22 -4.21 2.10 -1.60
C ALA A 22 -5.61 1.47 -1.81
N ARG A 23 -6.22 1.52 -3.01
CA ARG A 23 -7.54 0.90 -3.20
C ARG A 23 -7.50 -0.64 -3.08
N SER A 24 -7.90 -1.16 -1.92
CA SER A 24 -8.08 -2.61 -1.70
C SER A 24 -9.51 -3.06 -2.00
N PHE A 25 -10.53 -2.27 -1.64
CA PHE A 25 -11.94 -2.59 -1.84
C PHE A 25 -12.65 -1.53 -2.70
N SER A 26 -13.72 -1.92 -3.40
CA SER A 26 -14.77 -0.99 -3.83
C SER A 26 -15.84 -0.85 -2.76
N ASP A 27 -16.67 0.19 -2.85
CA ASP A 27 -17.70 0.50 -1.87
C ASP A 27 -18.73 -0.64 -1.78
N ALA A 28 -19.10 -1.23 -2.92
CA ALA A 28 -19.93 -2.44 -2.95
C ALA A 28 -19.28 -3.60 -2.18
N GLN A 29 -17.97 -3.81 -2.33
CA GLN A 29 -17.26 -4.86 -1.59
C GLN A 29 -17.08 -4.53 -0.12
N LEU A 30 -17.03 -3.23 0.25
CA LEU A 30 -17.01 -2.82 1.66
C LEU A 30 -18.36 -3.09 2.32
N ARG A 31 -19.49 -2.83 1.64
CA ARG A 31 -20.83 -3.18 2.15
C ARG A 31 -20.96 -4.65 2.51
N ASP A 32 -20.36 -5.52 1.69
CA ASP A 32 -20.42 -6.97 1.91
C ASP A 32 -19.55 -7.44 3.10
N VAL A 33 -18.59 -6.63 3.55
CA VAL A 33 -17.57 -7.03 4.54
C VAL A 33 -17.64 -6.21 5.83
N LEU A 34 -18.22 -5.01 5.82
CA LEU A 34 -18.34 -4.12 6.96
C LEU A 34 -19.81 -3.98 7.37
N PRO A 35 -20.26 -4.64 8.46
CA PRO A 35 -21.63 -4.49 8.96
C PRO A 35 -22.01 -3.04 9.27
N GLY A 36 -21.04 -2.23 9.73
CA GLY A 36 -21.19 -0.80 9.99
C GLY A 36 -20.90 0.11 8.78
N PHE A 37 -20.98 -0.41 7.55
CA PHE A 37 -20.68 0.39 6.35
C PHE A 37 -21.55 1.65 6.28
N ARG A 38 -20.90 2.75 5.92
CA ARG A 38 -21.50 4.07 5.82
C ARG A 38 -21.15 4.67 4.46
N GLU A 39 -22.16 5.06 3.70
CA GLU A 39 -21.99 5.62 2.34
C GLU A 39 -21.23 6.96 2.34
N ASP A 40 -21.34 7.70 3.44
CA ASP A 40 -20.65 8.96 3.64
C ASP A 40 -19.17 8.78 3.98
N TRP A 41 -18.73 7.56 4.34
CA TRP A 41 -17.32 7.27 4.57
C TRP A 41 -16.62 6.97 3.26
N THR A 42 -15.72 7.86 2.87
CA THR A 42 -15.02 7.75 1.59
C THR A 42 -13.53 8.03 1.74
N HIS A 43 -12.75 7.73 0.71
CA HIS A 43 -11.31 8.06 0.72
C HIS A 43 -11.04 9.57 0.82
N THR A 44 -12.04 10.41 0.55
CA THR A 44 -11.89 11.87 0.62
C THR A 44 -11.87 12.40 2.06
N ASP A 45 -12.38 11.64 3.04
CA ASP A 45 -12.26 11.98 4.46
C ASP A 45 -10.79 12.14 4.88
N VAL A 46 -9.91 11.37 4.26
CA VAL A 46 -8.45 11.45 4.46
C VAL A 46 -7.78 12.37 3.44
N THR A 47 -8.21 12.32 2.18
CA THR A 47 -7.45 12.92 1.07
C THR A 47 -7.88 14.36 0.71
N ALA A 48 -9.10 14.79 1.03
CA ALA A 48 -9.58 16.12 0.64
C ALA A 48 -8.75 17.28 1.23
N PRO A 49 -8.38 17.28 2.53
CA PRO A 49 -7.54 18.34 3.09
C PRO A 49 -6.15 18.42 2.46
N VAL A 50 -5.60 17.29 2.02
CA VAL A 50 -4.32 17.21 1.33
C VAL A 50 -4.45 17.69 -0.12
N TYR A 51 -5.53 17.31 -0.81
CA TYR A 51 -5.80 17.80 -2.17
C TYR A 51 -6.01 19.32 -2.22
N ALA A 52 -6.65 19.91 -1.21
CA ALA A 52 -6.87 21.34 -1.13
C ALA A 52 -5.56 22.14 -1.14
N GLN A 53 -4.49 21.61 -0.52
CA GLN A 53 -3.18 22.27 -0.47
C GLN A 53 -2.46 22.30 -1.83
N SER A 54 -2.85 21.44 -2.76
CA SER A 54 -2.25 21.33 -4.10
C SER A 54 -3.20 21.84 -5.20
N ALA A 55 -4.17 22.67 -4.84
CA ALA A 55 -5.05 23.31 -5.81
C ALA A 55 -4.25 24.14 -6.83
N GLY A 56 -4.58 23.96 -8.12
CA GLY A 56 -3.91 24.67 -9.21
C GLY A 56 -2.54 24.10 -9.65
N TRP A 57 -2.01 23.07 -8.98
CA TRP A 57 -0.78 22.41 -9.42
C TRP A 57 -1.05 21.51 -10.63
N ASP A 58 0.01 21.15 -11.37
CA ASP A 58 -0.11 20.16 -12.44
C ASP A 58 -0.57 18.79 -11.88
N PRO A 59 -1.31 17.98 -12.66
CA PRO A 59 -1.87 16.72 -12.15
C PRO A 59 -0.85 15.74 -11.57
N VAL A 60 0.40 15.73 -12.07
CA VAL A 60 1.45 14.84 -11.56
C VAL A 60 1.94 15.33 -10.21
N ALA A 61 2.19 16.63 -10.06
CA ALA A 61 2.55 17.22 -8.77
C ALA A 61 1.45 16.99 -7.71
N ARG A 62 0.17 17.04 -8.08
CA ARG A 62 -0.95 16.74 -7.18
C ARG A 62 -0.94 15.28 -6.72
N MET A 63 -0.75 14.32 -7.64
CA MET A 63 -0.60 12.90 -7.28
C MET A 63 0.60 12.66 -6.36
N GLN A 64 1.74 13.29 -6.65
CA GLN A 64 2.95 13.20 -5.82
C GLN A 64 2.71 13.76 -4.42
N HIS A 65 2.02 14.91 -4.31
CA HIS A 65 1.68 15.50 -3.02
C HIS A 65 0.83 14.56 -2.17
N ILE A 66 -0.20 13.95 -2.76
CA ILE A 66 -1.02 12.96 -2.07
C ILE A 66 -0.19 11.78 -1.61
N ASP A 67 0.71 11.25 -2.45
CA ASP A 67 1.57 10.15 -2.05
C ASP A 67 2.52 10.52 -0.91
N LEU A 68 3.10 11.73 -0.91
CA LEU A 68 3.98 12.20 0.17
C LEU A 68 3.27 12.16 1.54
N PHE A 69 2.02 12.63 1.58
CA PHE A 69 1.26 12.77 2.83
C PHE A 69 0.38 11.58 3.19
N THR A 70 0.27 10.57 2.32
CA THR A 70 -0.47 9.33 2.60
C THR A 70 0.43 8.11 2.45
N TRP A 71 0.74 7.70 1.22
CA TRP A 71 1.39 6.43 0.91
C TRP A 71 2.86 6.36 1.34
N LEU A 72 3.66 7.40 1.12
CA LEU A 72 5.07 7.41 1.47
C LEU A 72 5.26 7.28 2.99
N ARG A 73 4.63 8.14 3.78
CA ARG A 73 4.74 8.11 5.24
C ARG A 73 3.97 6.95 5.89
N GLY A 74 2.79 6.61 5.36
CA GLY A 74 1.87 5.65 5.96
C GLY A 74 2.08 4.20 5.53
N ASP A 75 2.87 3.94 4.50
CA ASP A 75 3.16 2.59 4.00
C ASP A 75 4.66 2.36 3.85
N ILE A 76 5.33 3.14 2.99
CA ILE A 76 6.72 2.87 2.60
C ILE A 76 7.69 3.11 3.77
N LEU A 77 7.67 4.30 4.36
CA LEU A 77 8.64 4.68 5.40
C LEU A 77 8.42 3.93 6.70
N VAL A 78 7.16 3.82 7.14
CA VAL A 78 6.84 3.13 8.41
C VAL A 78 7.25 1.66 8.38
N LYS A 79 7.09 0.97 7.24
CA LYS A 79 7.50 -0.44 7.12
C LYS A 79 9.01 -0.57 7.12
N ALA A 80 9.68 0.25 6.33
CA ALA A 80 11.13 0.17 6.20
C ALA A 80 11.80 0.46 7.57
N ASP A 81 11.37 1.53 8.24
CA ASP A 81 11.86 1.91 9.57
C ASP A 81 11.61 0.82 10.63
N LYS A 82 10.36 0.36 10.79
CA LYS A 82 10.03 -0.66 11.80
C LYS A 82 10.80 -1.97 11.57
N MET A 83 10.94 -2.40 10.33
CA MET A 83 11.63 -3.66 10.02
C MET A 83 13.14 -3.57 10.24
N THR A 84 13.78 -2.44 9.93
CA THR A 84 15.22 -2.29 10.18
C THR A 84 15.52 -2.06 11.65
N MET A 85 14.74 -1.24 12.35
CA MET A 85 14.92 -0.97 13.78
C MET A 85 14.64 -2.19 14.65
N ALA A 86 13.71 -3.07 14.25
CA ALA A 86 13.52 -4.37 14.91
C ALA A 86 14.76 -5.28 14.86
N ASN A 87 15.74 -4.95 14.02
CA ASN A 87 17.00 -5.68 13.88
C ASN A 87 18.23 -4.80 14.21
N SER A 88 18.03 -3.68 14.91
CA SER A 88 19.08 -2.71 15.25
C SER A 88 19.84 -2.18 14.03
N LEU A 89 19.17 -2.08 12.88
CA LEU A 89 19.73 -1.54 11.64
C LEU A 89 19.18 -0.13 11.38
N GLU A 90 20.07 0.83 11.19
CA GLU A 90 19.68 2.19 10.79
C GLU A 90 19.52 2.27 9.27
N LEU A 91 18.28 2.52 8.81
CA LEU A 91 17.99 2.76 7.41
C LEU A 91 18.19 4.24 7.04
N ARG A 92 18.89 4.50 5.94
CA ARG A 92 18.98 5.84 5.35
C ARG A 92 18.18 5.92 4.04
N VAL A 93 17.53 7.06 3.80
CA VAL A 93 16.68 7.31 2.62
C VAL A 93 17.16 8.53 1.82
N PRO A 94 18.27 8.44 1.06
CA PRO A 94 18.92 9.60 0.43
C PRO A 94 18.03 10.42 -0.51
N PHE A 95 17.01 9.80 -1.13
CA PHE A 95 16.06 10.52 -1.99
C PHE A 95 15.12 11.46 -1.23
N LEU A 96 15.05 11.34 0.10
CA LEU A 96 14.29 12.23 0.98
C LEU A 96 15.18 13.24 1.70
N ASP A 97 16.47 13.30 1.34
CA ASP A 97 17.34 14.37 1.80
C ASP A 97 16.73 15.75 1.43
N PRO A 98 16.73 16.74 2.35
CA PRO A 98 16.14 18.04 2.10
C PRO A 98 16.71 18.77 0.88
N GLU A 99 18.01 18.63 0.59
CA GLU A 99 18.66 19.27 -0.56
C GLU A 99 18.25 18.58 -1.86
N VAL A 100 18.18 17.24 -1.86
CA VAL A 100 17.64 16.47 -2.99
C VAL A 100 16.19 16.85 -3.27
N PHE A 101 15.37 16.97 -2.22
CA PHE A 101 13.97 17.36 -2.34
C PHE A 101 13.80 18.82 -2.79
N ALA A 102 14.66 19.74 -2.34
CA ALA A 102 14.63 21.15 -2.75
C ALA A 102 14.79 21.30 -4.27
N VAL A 103 15.61 20.47 -4.90
CA VAL A 103 15.72 20.40 -6.37
C VAL A 103 14.52 19.68 -6.98
N ALA A 104 14.17 18.49 -6.48
CA ALA A 104 13.13 17.64 -7.06
C ALA A 104 11.74 18.32 -7.07
N SER A 105 11.41 19.08 -6.02
CA SER A 105 10.14 19.80 -5.87
C SER A 105 9.94 20.90 -6.92
N ARG A 106 11.01 21.44 -7.47
CA ARG A 106 10.99 22.53 -8.47
C ARG A 106 11.03 22.04 -9.91
N LEU A 107 11.15 20.74 -10.15
CA LEU A 107 11.24 20.19 -11.50
C LEU A 107 9.92 20.44 -12.27
N PRO A 108 9.99 20.97 -13.51
CA PRO A 108 8.81 21.13 -14.33
C PRO A 108 8.30 19.77 -14.83
N LEU A 109 7.02 19.68 -15.19
CA LEU A 109 6.37 18.45 -15.63
C LEU A 109 7.14 17.69 -16.74
N PRO A 110 7.66 18.33 -17.81
CA PRO A 110 8.42 17.64 -18.86
C PRO A 110 9.74 17.02 -18.38
N ALA A 111 10.30 17.50 -17.26
CA ALA A 111 11.48 16.93 -16.64
C ALA A 111 11.14 15.71 -15.76
N LYS A 112 9.89 15.54 -15.35
CA LYS A 112 9.41 14.41 -14.55
C LYS A 112 8.97 13.24 -15.44
N ILE A 113 8.15 13.53 -16.45
CA ILE A 113 7.56 12.55 -17.34
C ILE A 113 7.59 12.99 -18.81
N THR A 114 7.67 12.03 -19.71
CA THR A 114 7.49 12.21 -21.15
C THR A 114 6.43 11.22 -21.65
N ARG A 115 6.13 11.23 -22.95
CA ARG A 115 5.23 10.23 -23.57
C ARG A 115 5.73 8.80 -23.42
N THR A 116 7.04 8.60 -23.28
CA THR A 116 7.68 7.28 -23.32
C THR A 116 8.35 6.88 -22.02
N THR A 117 8.59 7.82 -21.09
CA THR A 117 9.30 7.50 -19.84
C THR A 117 8.85 8.33 -18.65
N THR A 118 9.12 7.76 -17.47
CA THR A 118 8.98 8.42 -16.16
C THR A 118 10.35 8.59 -15.53
N LYS A 119 10.45 9.50 -14.56
CA LYS A 119 11.72 9.81 -13.86
C LYS A 119 12.77 10.35 -14.84
N TYR A 120 12.36 11.16 -15.82
CA TYR A 120 13.20 11.55 -16.95
C TYR A 120 14.50 12.24 -16.50
N ALA A 121 14.40 13.33 -15.72
CA ALA A 121 15.57 14.05 -15.20
C ALA A 121 16.49 13.15 -14.36
N LEU A 122 15.92 12.31 -13.49
CA LEU A 122 16.71 11.37 -12.66
C LEU A 122 17.47 10.37 -13.53
N ARG A 123 16.84 9.82 -14.58
CA ARG A 123 17.53 8.90 -15.50
C ARG A 123 18.65 9.60 -16.26
N ARG A 124 18.43 10.82 -16.74
CA ARG A 124 19.46 11.62 -17.43
C ARG A 124 20.64 11.93 -16.50
N ALA A 125 20.38 12.29 -15.25
CA ALA A 125 21.42 12.58 -14.27
C ALA A 125 22.28 11.35 -13.91
N LEU A 126 21.70 10.14 -13.96
CA LEU A 126 22.40 8.89 -13.62
C LEU A 126 22.99 8.16 -14.84
N GLU A 127 22.79 8.66 -16.05
CA GLU A 127 23.30 8.06 -17.30
C GLU A 127 24.82 7.83 -17.31
N PRO A 128 25.67 8.71 -16.73
CA PRO A 128 27.12 8.47 -16.64
C PRO A 128 27.53 7.44 -15.59
N ILE A 129 26.63 7.05 -14.68
CA ILE A 129 26.94 6.25 -13.48
C ILE A 129 26.36 4.84 -13.59
N VAL A 130 25.14 4.72 -14.13
CA VAL A 130 24.36 3.47 -14.11
C VAL A 130 24.34 2.84 -15.50
N PRO A 131 24.64 1.52 -15.63
CA PRO A 131 24.60 0.84 -16.92
C PRO A 131 23.25 0.97 -17.63
N ALA A 132 23.28 1.13 -18.96
CA ALA A 132 22.09 1.38 -19.78
C ALA A 132 20.97 0.34 -19.56
N HIS A 133 21.30 -0.95 -19.38
CA HIS A 133 20.31 -1.99 -19.14
C HIS A 133 19.55 -1.83 -17.81
N VAL A 134 20.19 -1.28 -16.77
CA VAL A 134 19.53 -0.93 -15.50
C VAL A 134 18.74 0.37 -15.69
N LEU A 135 19.33 1.35 -16.37
CA LEU A 135 18.74 2.66 -16.60
C LEU A 135 17.45 2.59 -17.43
N HIS A 136 17.33 1.64 -18.35
CA HIS A 136 16.14 1.47 -19.20
C HIS A 136 15.23 0.32 -18.73
N ARG A 137 15.57 -0.33 -17.62
CA ARG A 137 14.75 -1.42 -17.07
C ARG A 137 13.32 -0.91 -16.78
N PRO A 138 12.29 -1.68 -17.17
CA PRO A 138 10.90 -1.41 -16.77
C PRO A 138 10.78 -1.31 -15.25
N LYS A 139 9.90 -0.42 -14.76
CA LYS A 139 9.63 -0.29 -13.33
C LYS A 139 9.07 -1.63 -12.81
N LEU A 140 9.80 -2.25 -11.91
CA LEU A 140 9.34 -3.40 -11.12
C LEU A 140 9.14 -2.92 -9.69
N GLY A 141 8.00 -3.26 -9.09
CA GLY A 141 7.77 -3.04 -7.66
C GLY A 141 8.50 -4.07 -6.81
N PHE A 142 8.11 -4.16 -5.55
CA PHE A 142 8.51 -5.24 -4.64
C PHE A 142 7.32 -6.18 -4.44
N PRO A 143 6.98 -7.05 -5.42
CA PRO A 143 5.83 -7.92 -5.30
C PRO A 143 6.06 -8.91 -4.16
N VAL A 144 5.12 -8.96 -3.23
CA VAL A 144 5.07 -9.98 -2.18
C VAL A 144 4.13 -11.09 -2.68
N PRO A 145 4.50 -12.38 -2.59
CA PRO A 145 3.72 -13.49 -3.16
C PRO A 145 2.49 -13.87 -2.31
N ILE A 146 1.76 -12.87 -1.78
CA ILE A 146 0.56 -13.03 -0.94
C ILE A 146 -0.48 -13.94 -1.62
N ARG A 147 -0.67 -13.77 -2.94
CA ARG A 147 -1.57 -14.62 -3.73
C ARG A 147 -1.22 -16.10 -3.63
N HIS A 148 0.06 -16.45 -3.64
CA HIS A 148 0.48 -17.84 -3.53
C HIS A 148 0.32 -18.33 -2.09
N TRP A 149 0.82 -17.54 -1.13
CA TRP A 149 0.77 -17.84 0.29
C TRP A 149 -0.64 -18.12 0.82
N LEU A 150 -1.61 -17.28 0.45
CA LEU A 150 -3.01 -17.40 0.88
C LEU A 150 -3.85 -18.37 0.05
N ARG A 151 -3.34 -18.89 -1.07
CA ARG A 151 -4.11 -19.82 -1.92
C ARG A 151 -3.75 -21.27 -1.66
N ALA A 152 -2.45 -21.55 -1.59
CA ALA A 152 -1.93 -22.91 -1.47
C ALA A 152 -0.58 -22.95 -0.73
N GLY A 153 -0.20 -21.87 -0.07
CA GLY A 153 1.08 -21.75 0.61
C GLY A 153 0.94 -21.75 2.12
N GLU A 154 2.04 -21.36 2.78
CA GLU A 154 2.25 -21.44 4.23
C GLU A 154 1.26 -20.63 5.08
N LEU A 155 0.59 -19.62 4.50
CA LEU A 155 -0.33 -18.75 5.24
C LEU A 155 -1.80 -19.14 5.11
N LEU A 156 -2.13 -20.18 4.34
CA LEU A 156 -3.52 -20.59 4.11
C LEU A 156 -4.20 -20.98 5.41
N GLU A 157 -3.61 -21.93 6.14
CA GLU A 157 -4.17 -22.44 7.40
C GLU A 157 -4.26 -21.35 8.46
N TRP A 158 -3.20 -20.54 8.59
CA TRP A 158 -3.20 -19.36 9.47
C TRP A 158 -4.35 -18.41 9.15
N ALA A 159 -4.64 -18.16 7.87
CA ALA A 159 -5.72 -17.26 7.49
C ALA A 159 -7.10 -17.80 7.90
N TYR A 160 -7.37 -19.10 7.73
CA TYR A 160 -8.62 -19.71 8.22
C TYR A 160 -8.72 -19.64 9.73
N GLN A 161 -7.64 -19.95 10.45
CA GLN A 161 -7.60 -19.89 11.91
C GLN A 161 -7.83 -18.47 12.42
N MET A 162 -7.17 -17.48 11.81
CA MET A 162 -7.35 -16.07 12.15
C MET A 162 -8.81 -15.62 12.00
N VAL A 163 -9.50 -16.03 10.93
CA VAL A 163 -10.92 -15.71 10.74
C VAL A 163 -11.80 -16.45 11.75
N ALA A 164 -11.52 -17.73 12.00
CA ALA A 164 -12.32 -18.57 12.90
C ALA A 164 -12.24 -18.14 14.37
N SER A 165 -11.10 -17.58 14.81
CA SER A 165 -10.88 -17.15 16.19
C SER A 165 -11.02 -15.65 16.42
N SER A 166 -11.26 -14.85 15.38
CA SER A 166 -11.33 -13.40 15.51
C SER A 166 -12.57 -12.93 16.30
N GLY A 167 -12.36 -12.11 17.33
CA GLY A 167 -13.44 -11.36 18.00
C GLY A 167 -13.83 -10.06 17.27
N ALA A 168 -13.26 -9.77 16.09
CA ALA A 168 -13.59 -8.60 15.28
C ALA A 168 -14.92 -8.73 14.50
N GLY A 169 -15.72 -9.76 14.77
CA GLY A 169 -16.98 -10.04 14.05
C GLY A 169 -18.04 -8.95 14.13
N HIS A 170 -17.94 -8.05 15.12
CA HIS A 170 -18.80 -6.87 15.25
C HIS A 170 -18.37 -5.70 14.31
N LEU A 171 -17.16 -5.76 13.76
CA LEU A 171 -16.59 -4.75 12.84
C LEU A 171 -16.50 -5.28 11.40
N ILE A 172 -16.29 -6.59 11.25
CA ILE A 172 -16.08 -7.26 9.96
C ILE A 172 -16.97 -8.52 9.90
N ASP A 173 -17.69 -8.71 8.79
CA ASP A 173 -18.42 -9.94 8.53
C ASP A 173 -17.43 -11.10 8.27
N LEU A 174 -17.20 -11.90 9.31
CA LEU A 174 -16.30 -13.07 9.24
C LEU A 174 -16.77 -14.11 8.22
N GLY A 175 -18.09 -14.25 8.03
CA GLY A 175 -18.66 -15.15 7.03
C GLY A 175 -18.33 -14.70 5.61
N ALA A 176 -18.38 -13.40 5.35
CA ALA A 176 -17.95 -12.82 4.07
C ALA A 176 -16.46 -13.04 3.82
N VAL A 177 -15.61 -12.87 4.86
CA VAL A 177 -14.17 -13.12 4.73
C VAL A 177 -13.87 -14.60 4.48
N SER A 178 -14.55 -15.52 5.16
CA SER A 178 -14.43 -16.97 4.92
C SER A 178 -14.78 -17.34 3.47
N ARG A 179 -15.88 -16.80 2.93
CA ARG A 179 -16.23 -16.99 1.51
C ARG A 179 -15.14 -16.47 0.57
N MET A 180 -14.57 -15.29 0.87
CA MET A 180 -13.45 -14.77 0.08
C MET A 180 -12.21 -15.66 0.15
N LEU A 181 -11.92 -16.29 1.30
CA LEU A 181 -10.83 -17.26 1.44
C LEU A 181 -11.07 -18.50 0.59
N ASP A 182 -12.28 -19.05 0.62
CA ASP A 182 -12.67 -20.21 -0.18
C ASP A 182 -12.57 -19.94 -1.68
N ASP A 183 -13.11 -18.81 -2.14
CA ASP A 183 -13.04 -18.38 -3.54
C ASP A 183 -11.58 -18.18 -3.99
N HIS A 184 -10.73 -17.65 -3.12
CA HIS A 184 -9.31 -17.45 -3.40
C HIS A 184 -8.56 -18.77 -3.49
N ARG A 185 -8.78 -19.67 -2.53
CA ARG A 185 -8.19 -21.01 -2.45
C ARG A 185 -8.52 -21.81 -3.72
N THR A 186 -9.80 -21.91 -4.07
CA THR A 186 -10.26 -22.62 -5.27
C THR A 186 -9.80 -21.95 -6.56
N GLY A 187 -9.56 -20.63 -6.52
CA GLY A 187 -9.15 -19.83 -7.69
C GLY A 187 -10.32 -19.30 -8.50
N ALA A 188 -11.54 -19.33 -7.95
CA ALA A 188 -12.71 -18.69 -8.52
C ALA A 188 -12.50 -17.17 -8.69
N SER A 189 -11.78 -16.54 -7.76
CA SER A 189 -11.42 -15.11 -7.84
C SER A 189 -10.14 -14.77 -7.08
N ASP A 190 -9.44 -13.70 -7.47
CA ASP A 190 -8.27 -13.21 -6.74
C ASP A 190 -8.70 -12.21 -5.65
N HIS A 191 -8.62 -12.64 -4.39
CA HIS A 191 -8.91 -11.83 -3.21
C HIS A 191 -7.65 -11.46 -2.42
N SER A 192 -6.45 -11.77 -2.91
CA SER A 192 -5.18 -11.68 -2.15
C SER A 192 -4.99 -10.36 -1.40
N ARG A 193 -5.14 -9.24 -2.10
CA ARG A 193 -4.99 -7.89 -1.51
C ARG A 193 -6.07 -7.57 -0.45
N ARG A 194 -7.32 -7.97 -0.70
CA ARG A 194 -8.46 -7.75 0.19
C ARG A 194 -8.34 -8.58 1.46
N LEU A 195 -8.05 -9.87 1.29
CA LEU A 195 -7.78 -10.81 2.37
C LEU A 195 -6.63 -10.32 3.25
N TRP A 196 -5.50 -9.95 2.65
CA TRP A 196 -4.38 -9.42 3.42
C TRP A 196 -4.76 -8.19 4.25
N THR A 197 -5.56 -7.28 3.68
CA THR A 197 -6.02 -6.08 4.40
C THR A 197 -6.83 -6.45 5.65
N VAL A 198 -7.80 -7.35 5.53
CA VAL A 198 -8.67 -7.73 6.67
C VAL A 198 -7.98 -8.66 7.66
N LEU A 199 -7.14 -9.59 7.20
CA LEU A 199 -6.40 -10.52 8.06
C LEU A 199 -5.40 -9.77 8.95
N ILE A 200 -4.69 -8.78 8.40
CA ILE A 200 -3.76 -7.96 9.19
C ILE A 200 -4.52 -7.07 10.19
N PHE A 201 -5.70 -6.57 9.82
CA PHE A 201 -6.56 -5.87 10.77
C PHE A 201 -7.03 -6.80 11.90
N MET A 202 -7.48 -8.01 11.59
CA MET A 202 -7.90 -9.00 12.60
C MET A 202 -6.74 -9.36 13.54
N LEU A 203 -5.53 -9.55 13.01
CA LEU A 203 -4.35 -9.79 13.84
C LEU A 203 -4.03 -8.59 14.74
N TRP A 204 -4.10 -7.36 14.23
CA TRP A 204 -3.93 -6.16 15.05
C TRP A 204 -4.99 -6.07 16.15
N HIS A 205 -6.25 -6.35 15.84
CA HIS A 205 -7.35 -6.35 16.81
C HIS A 205 -7.15 -7.43 17.89
N ALA A 206 -6.74 -8.63 17.48
CA ALA A 206 -6.42 -9.73 18.38
C ALA A 206 -5.27 -9.39 19.36
N ILE A 207 -4.26 -8.66 18.90
CA ILE A 207 -3.13 -8.24 19.74
C ILE A 207 -3.51 -7.09 20.69
N PHE A 208 -4.14 -6.03 20.17
CA PHE A 208 -4.24 -4.74 20.89
C PHE A 208 -5.61 -4.46 21.51
N VAL A 209 -6.67 -5.14 21.06
CA VAL A 209 -8.04 -4.94 21.58
C VAL A 209 -8.46 -6.14 22.42
N GLU A 210 -8.43 -7.34 21.83
CA GLU A 210 -8.84 -8.56 22.51
C GLU A 210 -7.76 -9.12 23.43
N HIS A 211 -6.48 -8.84 23.15
CA HIS A 211 -5.33 -9.44 23.82
C HIS A 211 -5.32 -10.99 23.74
N SER A 212 -5.97 -11.55 22.71
CA SER A 212 -6.05 -12.99 22.43
C SER A 212 -4.78 -13.53 21.76
N VAL A 213 -3.97 -12.65 21.18
CA VAL A 213 -2.64 -12.96 20.63
C VAL A 213 -1.59 -12.13 21.35
N VAL A 214 -0.62 -12.79 21.98
CA VAL A 214 0.54 -12.13 22.57
C VAL A 214 1.76 -12.43 21.69
N PRO A 215 2.31 -11.42 20.98
CA PRO A 215 3.51 -11.61 20.17
C PRO A 215 4.69 -12.08 21.01
N GLN A 216 5.30 -13.18 20.62
CA GLN A 216 6.57 -13.65 21.21
C GLN A 216 7.71 -12.93 20.48
N ILE A 217 8.14 -11.78 21.01
CA ILE A 217 9.23 -11.00 20.43
C ILE A 217 10.54 -11.52 21.03
N GLY A 218 11.37 -12.13 20.19
CA GLY A 218 12.72 -12.53 20.60
C GLY A 218 13.61 -11.29 20.76
N GLU A 219 14.39 -11.25 21.84
CA GLU A 219 15.44 -10.26 22.04
C GLU A 219 16.80 -10.88 21.64
N PRO A 220 17.28 -10.65 20.41
CA PRO A 220 18.57 -11.18 19.99
C PRO A 220 19.70 -10.56 20.82
N GLN A 221 20.54 -11.41 21.41
CA GLN A 221 21.80 -10.96 22.01
C GLN A 221 22.81 -10.68 20.88
N TYR A 222 23.16 -9.41 20.71
CA TYR A 222 24.22 -9.02 19.79
C TYR A 222 25.59 -9.16 20.49
N PRO A 223 26.63 -9.65 19.79
CA PRO A 223 27.96 -9.81 20.36
C PRO A 223 28.69 -8.48 20.61
N VAL A 224 28.09 -7.35 20.23
CA VAL A 224 28.66 -6.02 20.38
C VAL A 224 28.21 -5.43 21.72
N GLN A 225 29.17 -5.19 22.62
CA GLN A 225 28.98 -4.39 23.83
C GLN A 225 29.60 -3.01 23.57
N LEU A 226 28.83 -1.93 23.79
CA LEU A 226 29.28 -0.54 23.65
C LEU A 226 29.95 -0.05 24.94
#